data_AF-A0A1B6BFS1-F1
#
_entry.id   AF-A0A1B6BFS1-F1
#
_cell.length_a   1.000
_cell.length_b   1.000
_cell.length_c   1.000
_cell.angle_alpha   90.00
_cell.angle_beta   90.00
_cell.angle_gamma   90.00
#
_symmetry.space_group_name_H-M   'P 1'
#
loop_
_entity.id
_entity.type
_entity.pdbx_description
1 polymer ?
#
loop_
_entity_poly.entity_id
_entity_poly.type
_entity_poly.pdbx_seq_one_letter_code
_entity_poly.pdbx_strand_id
1 'polypeptide(L)'
;MSKNKFTMTRLGHQYKTKNRNKNYILELILLMLLIVLIFDSYKGFDNYIREILQIKSYSSENISTWISSLSSYWGGILGGLVSGIISFFGILITIRYYRSNDVINKILENQPFLNLKVVSVLNSNDNNLLKNDYLCELGIGKHSVDVLIEIENIGKNFARTLVYHNGNNIGGFAFNHVINSGMKLDRTVYIKVNFNDFNEIKNFQLQYFDCFMTEYIQNFTFNIKNQKEKLSIECDYPIEIDRVLK
;
A
#
# COMPACT_ATOMS: atom_id res chain seq x y z
N MET A 1 -21.77 -33.03 3.72
CA MET A 1 -20.99 -32.00 4.45
C MET A 1 -20.83 -30.77 3.58
N SER A 2 -21.65 -29.73 3.79
CA SER A 2 -21.49 -28.46 3.08
C SER A 2 -20.23 -27.76 3.57
N LYS A 3 -19.31 -27.44 2.66
CA LYS A 3 -18.21 -26.52 2.97
C LYS A 3 -18.83 -25.15 3.22
N ASN A 4 -18.97 -24.76 4.48
CA ASN A 4 -19.37 -23.40 4.83
C ASN A 4 -18.29 -22.45 4.32
N LYS A 5 -18.61 -21.78 3.21
CA LYS A 5 -17.74 -20.77 2.61
C LYS A 5 -17.94 -19.49 3.41
N PHE A 6 -17.06 -19.26 4.37
CA PHE A 6 -17.01 -17.97 5.08
C PHE A 6 -16.77 -16.87 4.06
N THR A 7 -17.73 -15.95 3.93
CA THR A 7 -17.60 -14.77 3.07
C THR A 7 -17.43 -13.57 3.99
N MET A 8 -16.21 -13.04 4.03
CA MET A 8 -15.91 -11.83 4.78
C MET A 8 -16.29 -10.63 3.93
N THR A 9 -17.22 -9.83 4.41
CA THR A 9 -17.59 -8.54 3.81
C THR A 9 -17.06 -7.44 4.71
N ARG A 10 -16.47 -6.40 4.12
CA ARG A 10 -15.91 -5.26 4.85
C ARG A 10 -16.54 -3.99 4.29
N LEU A 11 -17.17 -3.19 5.16
CA LEU A 11 -17.94 -2.00 4.76
C LEU A 11 -19.01 -2.29 3.69
N GLY A 12 -19.65 -3.46 3.74
CA GLY A 12 -20.67 -3.85 2.76
C GLY A 12 -20.13 -4.32 1.40
N HIS A 13 -18.82 -4.31 1.18
CA HIS A 13 -18.20 -4.82 -0.04
C HIS A 13 -17.55 -6.20 0.17
N GLN A 14 -17.72 -7.09 -0.81
CA GLN A 14 -17.00 -8.36 -0.85
C GLN A 14 -15.53 -8.09 -1.14
N TYR A 15 -14.63 -8.68 -0.32
CA TYR A 15 -13.19 -8.56 -0.50
C TYR A 15 -12.78 -9.23 -1.83
N LYS A 16 -12.60 -8.43 -2.88
CA LYS A 16 -12.07 -8.89 -4.17
C LYS A 16 -10.55 -8.80 -4.11
N THR A 17 -9.88 -9.94 -3.97
CA THR A 17 -8.44 -10.03 -4.23
C THR A 17 -8.20 -9.56 -5.65
N LYS A 18 -7.60 -8.37 -5.79
CA LYS A 18 -7.41 -7.73 -7.09
C LYS A 18 -6.22 -8.40 -7.77
N ASN A 19 -6.44 -9.58 -8.36
CA ASN A 19 -5.50 -10.21 -9.28
C ASN A 19 -5.41 -9.36 -10.55
N ARG A 20 -4.61 -8.30 -10.50
CA ARG A 20 -4.16 -7.55 -11.67
C ARG A 20 -3.00 -8.31 -12.30
N ASN A 21 -3.30 -9.44 -12.96
CA ASN A 21 -2.37 -9.95 -13.97
C ASN A 21 -2.47 -9.00 -15.17
N LYS A 22 -1.64 -7.95 -15.14
CA LYS A 22 -1.47 -7.06 -16.28
C LYS A 22 -0.62 -7.79 -17.32
N ASN A 23 -1.22 -8.15 -18.44
CA ASN A 23 -0.56 -8.84 -19.55
C ASN A 23 0.34 -7.89 -20.36
N TYR A 24 1.31 -7.23 -19.72
CA TYR A 24 2.27 -6.35 -20.38
C TYR A 24 3.07 -7.06 -21.49
N ILE A 25 3.25 -8.38 -21.36
CA ILE A 25 3.95 -9.22 -22.35
C ILE A 25 3.17 -9.29 -23.67
N LEU A 26 1.83 -9.39 -23.61
CA LEU A 26 0.99 -9.48 -24.81
C LEU A 26 0.96 -8.14 -25.56
N GLU A 27 0.95 -7.03 -24.80
CA GLU A 27 1.02 -5.68 -25.35
C GLU A 27 2.37 -5.42 -26.07
N LEU A 28 3.47 -5.95 -25.52
CA LEU A 28 4.81 -5.84 -26.10
C LEU A 28 5.00 -6.70 -27.37
N ILE A 29 4.42 -7.90 -27.40
CA ILE A 29 4.41 -8.77 -28.60
C ILE A 29 3.65 -8.09 -29.74
N LEU A 30 2.51 -7.46 -29.46
CA LEU A 30 1.70 -6.79 -30.47
C LEU A 30 2.41 -5.57 -31.07
N LEU A 31 3.16 -4.82 -30.25
CA LEU A 31 4.01 -3.72 -30.70
C LEU A 31 5.13 -4.20 -31.64
N MET A 32 5.83 -5.28 -31.27
CA MET A 32 6.87 -5.89 -32.12
C MET A 32 6.32 -6.33 -33.48
N LEU A 33 5.13 -6.93 -33.49
CA LEU A 33 4.46 -7.39 -34.72
C LEU A 33 4.10 -6.20 -35.63
N LEU A 34 3.66 -5.08 -35.05
CA LEU A 34 3.37 -3.86 -35.78
C LEU A 34 4.63 -3.24 -36.42
N ILE A 35 5.76 -3.27 -35.72
CA ILE A 35 7.05 -2.80 -36.26
C ILE A 35 7.48 -3.65 -37.46
N VAL A 36 7.36 -4.98 -37.37
CA VAL A 36 7.69 -5.90 -38.48
C VAL A 36 6.83 -5.62 -39.72
N LEU A 37 5.51 -5.41 -39.54
CA LEU A 37 4.61 -5.06 -40.65
C LEU A 37 4.98 -3.73 -41.34
N ILE A 38 5.47 -2.75 -40.59
CA ILE A 38 5.97 -1.48 -41.14
C ILE A 38 7.24 -1.71 -41.98
N PHE A 39 8.15 -2.58 -41.54
CA PHE A 39 9.35 -2.92 -42.31
C PHE A 39 9.05 -3.73 -43.59
N ASP A 40 8.10 -4.66 -43.54
CA ASP A 40 7.72 -5.45 -44.72
C ASP A 40 6.99 -4.60 -45.76
N SER A 41 6.11 -3.70 -45.33
CA SER A 41 5.46 -2.73 -46.23
C SER A 41 6.47 -1.78 -46.89
N TYR A 42 7.54 -1.38 -46.19
CA TYR A 42 8.63 -0.60 -46.77
C TYR A 42 9.35 -1.34 -47.91
N LYS A 43 9.67 -2.62 -47.73
CA LYS A 43 10.30 -3.44 -48.79
C LYS A 43 9.40 -3.59 -50.01
N GLY A 44 8.10 -3.81 -49.79
CA GLY A 44 7.11 -3.90 -50.87
C GLY A 44 7.01 -2.60 -51.67
N PHE A 45 7.06 -1.45 -51.00
CA PHE A 45 7.04 -0.14 -51.63
C PHE A 45 8.32 0.15 -52.45
N ASP A 46 9.51 -0.18 -51.93
CA ASP A 46 10.78 0.01 -52.66
C ASP A 46 10.81 -0.83 -53.95
N ASN A 47 10.36 -2.09 -53.88
CA ASN A 47 10.28 -2.97 -55.06
C ASN A 47 9.30 -2.42 -56.11
N TYR A 48 8.13 -1.94 -55.68
CA TYR A 48 7.13 -1.34 -56.57
C TYR A 48 7.66 -0.10 -57.30
N ILE A 49 8.39 0.77 -56.59
CA ILE A 49 9.01 1.96 -57.20
C ILE A 49 10.12 1.57 -58.19
N ARG A 50 10.93 0.54 -57.87
CA ARG A 50 11.98 0.04 -58.78
C ARG A 50 11.41 -0.51 -60.09
N GLU A 51 10.29 -1.24 -60.05
CA GLU A 51 9.63 -1.75 -61.25
C GLU A 51 9.12 -0.61 -62.16
N ILE A 52 8.54 0.44 -61.57
CA ILE A 52 8.07 1.61 -62.33
C ILE A 52 9.23 2.37 -62.97
N LEU A 53 10.36 2.49 -62.27
CA LEU A 53 11.53 3.25 -62.75
C LEU A 53 12.34 2.54 -63.83
N GLN A 54 12.34 1.19 -63.88
CA GLN A 54 13.01 0.42 -64.93
C GLN A 54 12.42 0.66 -66.33
N ILE A 55 11.20 1.18 -66.43
CA ILE A 55 10.51 1.48 -67.70
C ILE A 55 11.11 2.73 -68.40
N LYS A 56 11.89 3.57 -67.69
CA LYS A 56 12.46 4.80 -68.25
C LYS A 56 13.98 4.84 -68.04
N SER A 57 14.74 4.81 -69.14
CA SER A 57 16.20 4.81 -69.13
C SER A 57 16.78 6.13 -68.59
N TYR A 58 16.96 6.23 -67.27
CA TYR A 58 17.72 7.31 -66.64
C TYR A 58 19.20 6.91 -66.50
N SER A 59 20.10 7.87 -66.65
CA SER A 59 21.53 7.68 -66.40
C SER A 59 21.78 7.24 -64.96
N SER A 60 22.77 6.37 -64.75
CA SER A 60 23.09 5.76 -63.45
C SER A 60 23.33 6.79 -62.32
N GLU A 61 23.86 7.97 -62.64
CA GLU A 61 24.07 9.09 -61.70
C GLU A 61 22.78 9.73 -61.19
N ASN A 62 21.74 9.79 -62.03
CA ASN A 62 20.45 10.36 -61.62
C ASN A 62 19.70 9.41 -60.67
N ILE A 63 19.87 8.09 -60.85
CA ILE A 63 19.26 7.07 -60.01
C ILE A 63 19.88 7.07 -58.61
N SER A 64 21.21 7.18 -58.49
CA SER A 64 21.89 7.19 -57.18
C SER A 64 21.53 8.44 -56.36
N THR A 65 21.47 9.61 -57.01
CA THR A 65 21.12 10.88 -56.37
C THR A 65 19.65 10.87 -55.89
N TRP A 66 18.76 10.24 -56.65
CA TRP A 66 17.35 10.10 -56.29
C TRP A 66 17.13 9.12 -55.13
N ILE A 67 17.80 7.97 -55.14
CA ILE A 67 17.77 6.99 -54.04
C ILE A 67 18.31 7.62 -52.74
N SER A 68 19.39 8.40 -52.82
CA SER A 68 19.95 9.10 -51.66
C SER A 68 18.96 10.14 -51.10
N SER A 69 18.33 10.93 -51.97
CA SER A 69 17.33 11.94 -51.56
C SER A 69 16.08 11.30 -50.95
N LEU A 70 15.62 10.18 -51.52
CA LEU A 70 14.46 9.42 -51.03
C LEU A 70 14.75 8.80 -49.64
N SER A 71 15.96 8.27 -49.45
CA SER A 71 16.42 7.75 -48.16
C SER A 71 16.44 8.84 -47.08
N SER A 72 16.94 10.04 -47.39
CA SER A 72 16.93 11.17 -46.45
C SER A 72 15.53 11.64 -46.09
N TYR A 73 14.59 11.67 -47.06
CA TYR A 73 13.20 12.06 -46.81
C TYR A 73 12.49 11.06 -45.87
N TRP A 74 12.60 9.76 -46.15
CA TRP A 74 12.00 8.72 -45.31
C TRP A 74 12.69 8.56 -43.97
N GLY A 75 14.01 8.71 -43.91
CA GLY A 75 14.78 8.70 -42.66
C GLY A 75 14.37 9.84 -41.73
N GLY A 76 14.10 11.03 -42.28
CA GLY A 76 13.58 12.17 -41.50
C GLY A 76 12.17 11.94 -40.96
N ILE A 77 11.26 11.41 -41.80
CA ILE A 77 9.87 11.12 -41.39
C ILE A 77 9.81 10.00 -40.35
N LEU A 78 10.49 8.88 -40.61
CA LEU A 78 10.54 7.76 -39.66
C LEU A 78 11.26 8.15 -38.38
N GLY A 79 12.38 8.87 -38.48
CA GLY A 79 13.12 9.38 -37.32
C GLY A 79 12.26 10.31 -36.46
N GLY A 80 11.54 11.25 -37.07
CA GLY A 80 10.64 12.17 -36.39
C GLY A 80 9.43 11.48 -35.76
N LEU A 81 8.84 10.49 -36.45
CA LEU A 81 7.74 9.68 -35.90
C LEU A 81 8.20 8.86 -34.69
N VAL A 82 9.33 8.16 -34.80
CA VAL A 82 9.87 7.34 -33.71
C VAL A 82 10.25 8.22 -32.52
N SER A 83 10.93 9.36 -32.73
CA SER A 83 11.28 10.27 -31.64
C SER A 83 10.05 10.89 -30.99
N GLY A 84 9.02 11.23 -31.77
CA GLY A 84 7.75 11.77 -31.28
C GLY A 84 7.01 10.76 -30.39
N ILE A 85 6.91 9.51 -30.84
CA ILE A 85 6.26 8.43 -30.08
C ILE A 85 7.00 8.17 -28.76
N ILE A 86 8.34 8.05 -28.80
CA ILE A 86 9.16 7.83 -27.60
C ILE A 86 8.98 8.99 -26.61
N SER A 87 9.03 10.23 -27.09
CA SER A 87 8.87 11.42 -26.25
C SER A 87 7.49 11.47 -25.59
N PHE A 88 6.43 11.18 -26.36
CA PHE A 88 5.06 11.16 -25.86
C PHE A 88 4.86 10.10 -24.76
N PHE A 89 5.32 8.86 -25.00
CA PHE A 89 5.25 7.81 -23.98
C PHE A 89 6.10 8.13 -22.75
N GLY A 90 7.30 8.72 -22.95
CA GLY A 90 8.16 9.18 -21.86
C GLY A 90 7.44 10.17 -20.94
N ILE A 91 6.76 11.17 -21.52
CA ILE A 91 5.99 12.16 -20.76
C ILE A 91 4.84 11.51 -19.98
N LEU A 92 4.08 10.60 -20.61
CA LEU A 92 2.95 9.92 -19.94
C LEU A 92 3.40 9.06 -18.77
N ILE A 93 4.50 8.31 -18.94
CA ILE A 93 5.08 7.49 -17.87
C ILE A 93 5.52 8.38 -16.72
N THR A 94 6.22 9.47 -17.00
CA THR A 94 6.71 10.42 -16.01
C THR A 94 5.56 11.06 -15.22
N ILE A 95 4.52 11.56 -15.89
CA ILE A 95 3.33 12.12 -15.22
C ILE A 95 2.67 11.09 -14.31
N ARG A 96 2.52 9.85 -14.79
CA ARG A 96 1.90 8.78 -14.01
C ARG A 96 2.74 8.41 -12.79
N TYR A 97 4.06 8.38 -12.95
CA TYR A 97 5.00 8.09 -11.88
C TYR A 97 4.93 9.16 -10.79
N TYR A 98 5.10 10.44 -11.15
CA TYR A 98 5.01 11.54 -10.20
C TYR A 98 3.65 11.61 -9.51
N ARG A 99 2.55 11.49 -10.26
CA ARG A 99 1.21 11.49 -9.68
C ARG A 99 1.02 10.36 -8.65
N SER A 100 1.53 9.17 -8.93
CA SER A 100 1.40 8.02 -8.02
C SER A 100 2.25 8.23 -6.77
N ASN A 101 3.49 8.70 -6.93
CA ASN A 101 4.38 9.01 -5.82
C ASN A 101 3.84 10.15 -4.96
N ASP A 102 3.31 11.22 -5.55
CA ASP A 102 2.73 12.34 -4.82
C ASP A 102 1.54 11.90 -3.96
N VAL A 103 0.71 10.99 -4.47
CA VAL A 103 -0.40 10.42 -3.68
C VAL A 103 0.15 9.61 -2.51
N ILE A 104 1.14 8.74 -2.74
CA ILE A 104 1.74 7.92 -1.68
C ILE A 104 2.41 8.83 -0.63
N ASN A 105 3.16 9.83 -1.07
CA ASN A 105 3.83 10.79 -0.20
C ASN A 105 2.83 11.57 0.63
N LYS A 106 1.71 12.00 0.04
CA LYS A 106 0.62 12.67 0.78
C LYS A 106 -0.03 11.75 1.80
N ILE A 107 -0.23 10.47 1.50
CA ILE A 107 -0.77 9.49 2.47
C ILE A 107 0.22 9.32 3.63
N LEU A 108 1.50 9.08 3.33
CA LEU A 108 2.54 8.90 4.34
C LEU A 108 2.75 10.15 5.21
N GLU A 109 2.71 11.34 4.60
CA GLU A 109 2.84 12.60 5.33
C GLU A 109 1.69 12.80 6.33
N ASN A 110 0.50 12.33 5.98
CA ASN A 110 -0.73 12.50 6.74
C ASN A 110 -1.08 11.30 7.61
N GLN A 111 -0.15 10.35 7.75
CA GLN A 111 -0.38 9.11 8.47
C GLN A 111 -0.59 9.39 9.97
N PRO A 112 -1.69 8.91 10.57
CA PRO A 112 -1.87 8.94 12.01
C PRO A 112 -0.92 7.95 12.68
N PHE A 113 -0.51 8.27 13.91
CA PHE A 113 0.34 7.40 14.72
C PHE A 113 -0.19 7.41 16.15
N LEU A 114 -0.69 6.27 16.60
CA LEU A 114 -1.20 6.13 17.97
C LEU A 114 -0.06 5.71 18.89
N ASN A 115 0.10 6.43 19.99
CA ASN A 115 1.02 6.13 21.06
C ASN A 115 0.23 5.76 22.33
N LEU A 116 0.73 4.79 23.08
CA LEU A 116 0.17 4.38 24.36
C LEU A 116 1.09 4.84 25.49
N LYS A 117 0.56 5.69 26.37
CA LYS A 117 1.27 6.15 27.57
C LYS A 117 0.72 5.42 28.79
N VAL A 118 1.61 4.88 29.60
CA VAL A 118 1.25 4.30 30.91
C VAL A 118 1.09 5.44 31.90
N VAL A 119 -0.13 5.60 32.43
CA VAL A 119 -0.44 6.62 33.44
C VAL A 119 -0.17 6.07 34.84
N SER A 120 -0.65 4.86 35.12
CA SER A 120 -0.44 4.19 36.40
C SER A 120 -0.51 2.67 36.22
N VAL A 121 0.17 1.96 37.11
CA VAL A 121 0.13 0.51 37.22
C VAL A 121 -0.47 0.17 38.58
N LEU A 122 -1.55 -0.62 38.60
CA LEU A 122 -2.24 -1.06 39.79
C LEU A 122 -2.08 -2.56 39.95
N ASN A 123 -1.86 -2.99 41.18
CA ASN A 123 -1.86 -4.41 41.52
C ASN A 123 -3.30 -4.87 41.75
N SER A 124 -3.62 -6.04 41.23
CA SER A 124 -4.95 -6.65 41.10
C SER A 124 -5.75 -6.87 42.41
N ASN A 125 -5.27 -6.37 43.56
CA ASN A 125 -5.94 -6.48 44.85
C ASN A 125 -6.87 -5.28 45.18
N ASP A 126 -6.83 -4.20 44.41
CA ASP A 126 -7.72 -3.05 44.60
C ASP A 126 -9.08 -3.27 43.92
N ASN A 127 -9.98 -3.95 44.64
CA ASN A 127 -11.35 -4.31 44.22
C ASN A 127 -12.29 -3.13 43.91
N ASN A 128 -11.80 -1.89 43.92
CA ASN A 128 -12.61 -0.67 43.71
C ASN A 128 -12.43 -0.02 42.33
N LEU A 129 -11.74 -0.69 41.39
CA LEU A 129 -11.65 -0.21 40.01
C LEU A 129 -13.04 -0.23 39.35
N LEU A 130 -13.52 0.97 39.01
CA LEU A 130 -14.75 1.21 38.28
C LEU A 130 -14.79 0.33 37.03
N LYS A 131 -15.62 -0.72 37.05
CA LYS A 131 -15.85 -1.69 35.96
C LYS A 131 -16.11 -1.08 34.57
N ASN A 132 -16.37 0.22 34.49
CA ASN A 132 -16.81 0.89 33.27
C ASN A 132 -15.67 1.31 32.34
N ASP A 133 -14.43 1.45 32.83
CA ASP A 133 -13.28 1.92 32.01
C ASP A 133 -12.32 0.79 31.63
N TYR A 134 -12.78 -0.45 31.72
CA TYR A 134 -12.00 -1.63 31.40
C TYR A 134 -12.07 -1.99 29.90
N LEU A 135 -10.92 -2.07 29.21
CA LEU A 135 -10.87 -2.38 27.78
C LEU A 135 -10.84 -3.88 27.50
N CYS A 136 -9.79 -4.56 28.00
CA CYS A 136 -9.53 -5.94 27.65
C CYS A 136 -8.50 -6.61 28.56
N GLU A 137 -8.58 -7.94 28.61
CA GLU A 137 -7.55 -8.83 29.15
C GLU A 137 -6.56 -9.22 28.05
N LEU A 138 -5.27 -9.11 28.33
CA LEU A 138 -4.16 -9.56 27.50
C LEU A 138 -3.56 -10.85 28.06
N GLY A 139 -3.67 -11.93 27.28
CA GLY A 139 -3.08 -13.24 27.62
C GLY A 139 -3.79 -13.98 28.76
N ILE A 140 -3.24 -15.15 29.10
CA ILE A 140 -3.71 -16.03 30.18
C ILE A 140 -2.51 -16.28 31.09
N GLY A 141 -2.67 -16.05 32.40
CA GLY A 141 -1.57 -16.14 33.35
C GLY A 141 -2.02 -16.23 34.80
N LYS A 142 -1.11 -16.69 35.68
CA LYS A 142 -1.35 -16.80 37.14
C LYS A 142 -1.31 -15.45 37.85
N HIS A 143 -0.51 -14.51 37.34
CA HIS A 143 -0.40 -13.16 37.87
C HIS A 143 -1.07 -12.18 36.92
N SER A 144 -1.62 -11.10 37.47
CA SER A 144 -2.27 -10.05 36.69
C SER A 144 -1.96 -8.66 37.25
N VAL A 145 -1.71 -7.73 36.34
CA VAL A 145 -1.43 -6.32 36.62
C VAL A 145 -2.38 -5.49 35.78
N ASP A 146 -3.03 -4.50 36.40
CA ASP A 146 -3.93 -3.58 35.73
C ASP A 146 -3.16 -2.31 35.34
N VAL A 147 -3.12 -2.03 34.04
CA VAL A 147 -2.38 -0.90 33.48
C VAL A 147 -3.39 0.14 33.00
N LEU A 148 -3.32 1.34 33.58
CA LEU A 148 -4.05 2.49 33.06
C LEU A 148 -3.27 3.08 31.89
N ILE A 149 -3.88 3.02 30.71
CA ILE A 149 -3.30 3.57 29.49
C ILE A 149 -4.06 4.80 29.00
N GLU A 150 -3.30 5.69 28.41
CA GLU A 150 -3.79 6.84 27.68
C GLU A 150 -3.37 6.69 26.21
N ILE A 151 -4.34 6.81 25.30
CA ILE A 151 -4.11 6.70 23.86
C ILE A 151 -4.02 8.11 23.28
N GLU A 152 -2.91 8.44 22.65
CA GLU A 152 -2.67 9.74 22.03
C GLU A 152 -2.30 9.57 20.57
N ASN A 153 -2.85 10.41 19.70
CA ASN A 153 -2.40 10.46 18.31
C ASN A 153 -1.28 11.49 18.17
N ILE A 154 -0.05 11.02 18.07
CA ILE A 154 1.14 11.86 17.85
C ILE A 154 1.44 12.09 16.35
N GLY A 155 0.70 11.42 15.47
CA GLY A 155 0.79 11.61 14.01
C GLY A 155 -0.01 12.80 13.52
N LYS A 156 -0.21 12.88 12.20
CA LYS A 156 -1.02 13.93 11.57
C LYS A 156 -2.49 13.50 11.41
N ASN A 157 -3.37 14.48 11.26
CA ASN A 157 -4.83 14.33 11.10
C ASN A 157 -5.47 13.45 12.19
N PHE A 158 -6.60 12.81 11.88
CA PHE A 158 -7.33 11.98 12.83
C PHE A 158 -7.05 10.50 12.59
N ALA A 159 -7.07 9.72 13.67
CA ALA A 159 -7.17 8.27 13.65
C ALA A 159 -8.58 7.90 14.08
N ARG A 160 -9.36 7.26 13.22
CA ARG A 160 -10.63 6.66 13.63
C ARG A 160 -10.42 5.18 13.89
N THR A 161 -10.38 4.82 15.17
CA THR A 161 -10.25 3.43 15.59
C THR A 161 -11.50 2.65 15.22
N LEU A 162 -11.31 1.41 14.80
CA LEU A 162 -12.35 0.48 14.36
C LEU A 162 -12.49 -0.64 15.38
N VAL A 163 -11.37 -1.34 15.61
CA VAL A 163 -11.32 -2.50 16.49
C VAL A 163 -9.98 -2.56 17.21
N TYR A 164 -9.96 -3.25 18.35
CA TYR A 164 -8.72 -3.71 18.97
C TYR A 164 -8.60 -5.23 18.94
N HIS A 165 -7.36 -5.70 18.94
CA HIS A 165 -7.02 -7.11 19.05
C HIS A 165 -6.21 -7.37 20.31
N ASN A 166 -6.64 -8.38 21.07
CA ASN A 166 -5.99 -8.81 22.31
C ASN A 166 -5.28 -10.17 22.18
N GLY A 167 -5.11 -10.66 20.93
CA GLY A 167 -4.52 -11.96 20.61
C GLY A 167 -5.49 -13.13 20.64
N ASN A 168 -6.67 -12.99 21.25
CA ASN A 168 -7.65 -14.06 21.39
C ASN A 168 -8.90 -13.87 20.51
N ASN A 169 -9.06 -12.71 19.86
CA ASN A 169 -10.25 -12.34 19.11
C ASN A 169 -10.03 -12.36 17.58
N ILE A 170 -10.70 -13.30 16.90
CA ILE A 170 -10.72 -13.34 15.43
C ILE A 170 -11.64 -12.21 14.93
N GLY A 171 -11.08 -11.23 14.24
CA GLY A 171 -11.82 -10.09 13.66
C GLY A 171 -11.90 -8.84 14.54
N GLY A 172 -11.38 -8.87 15.78
CA GLY A 172 -11.29 -7.70 16.66
C GLY A 172 -12.59 -7.37 17.41
N PHE A 173 -12.47 -6.63 18.52
CA PHE A 173 -13.62 -6.06 19.23
C PHE A 173 -13.80 -4.60 18.87
N ALA A 174 -15.05 -4.16 18.68
CA ALA A 174 -15.37 -2.81 18.26
C ALA A 174 -14.84 -1.75 19.25
N PHE A 175 -14.11 -0.78 18.72
CA PHE A 175 -13.52 0.33 19.47
C PHE A 175 -13.57 1.58 18.60
N ASN A 176 -14.76 2.14 18.47
CA ASN A 176 -15.07 3.21 17.52
C ASN A 176 -14.86 4.59 18.14
N HIS A 177 -13.62 5.08 18.14
CA HIS A 177 -13.24 6.39 18.66
C HIS A 177 -12.48 7.19 17.61
N VAL A 178 -12.56 8.52 17.69
CA VAL A 178 -11.80 9.42 16.81
C VAL A 178 -10.80 10.15 17.68
N ILE A 179 -9.52 10.03 17.33
CA ILE A 179 -8.41 10.66 18.04
C ILE A 179 -7.72 11.63 17.07
N ASN A 180 -7.91 12.92 17.29
CA ASN A 180 -7.31 13.97 16.46
C ASN A 180 -5.81 14.13 16.73
N SER A 181 -5.09 14.71 15.78
CA SER A 181 -3.64 14.97 15.87
C SER A 181 -3.32 15.82 17.09
N GLY A 182 -2.34 15.38 17.87
CA GLY A 182 -1.91 16.02 19.11
C GLY A 182 -2.95 15.96 20.24
N MET A 183 -4.06 15.24 20.03
CA MET A 183 -5.08 15.03 21.05
C MET A 183 -5.00 13.62 21.60
N LYS A 184 -5.46 13.51 22.83
CA LYS A 184 -5.61 12.26 23.56
C LYS A 184 -7.05 11.80 23.47
N LEU A 185 -7.27 10.50 23.61
CA LEU A 185 -8.61 9.98 23.77
C LEU A 185 -9.24 10.59 25.03
N ASP A 186 -10.49 11.03 24.95
CA ASP A 186 -11.22 11.70 26.04
C ASP A 186 -11.42 10.83 27.30
N ARG A 187 -10.98 9.57 27.26
CA ARG A 187 -10.99 8.65 28.39
C ARG A 187 -9.68 7.87 28.47
N THR A 188 -9.21 7.66 29.68
CA THR A 188 -8.19 6.66 29.98
C THR A 188 -8.84 5.28 30.05
N VAL A 189 -8.08 4.23 29.73
CA VAL A 189 -8.64 2.88 29.68
C VAL A 189 -7.73 1.90 30.41
N TYR A 190 -8.33 0.96 31.12
CA TYR A 190 -7.60 -0.10 31.82
C TYR A 190 -7.41 -1.31 30.92
N ILE A 191 -6.18 -1.83 30.90
CA ILE A 191 -5.84 -3.12 30.29
C ILE A 191 -5.25 -4.01 31.38
N LYS A 192 -5.84 -5.19 31.58
CA LYS A 192 -5.24 -6.20 32.47
C LYS A 192 -4.28 -7.05 31.68
N VAL A 193 -3.05 -7.14 32.15
CA VAL A 193 -2.02 -7.96 31.54
C VAL A 193 -1.80 -9.17 32.42
N ASN A 194 -2.14 -10.35 31.90
CA ASN A 194 -1.94 -11.61 32.59
C ASN A 194 -0.61 -12.24 32.16
N PHE A 195 0.18 -12.73 33.12
CA PHE A 195 1.49 -13.35 32.88
C PHE A 195 1.75 -14.53 33.81
N ASN A 196 2.52 -15.51 33.35
CA ASN A 196 3.05 -16.59 34.21
C ASN A 196 4.46 -16.27 34.67
N ASP A 197 5.32 -15.86 33.75
CA ASP A 197 6.73 -15.57 34.03
C ASP A 197 7.07 -14.08 33.84
N PHE A 198 8.04 -13.61 34.65
CA PHE A 198 8.63 -12.28 34.53
C PHE A 198 9.60 -12.25 33.35
N ASN A 199 9.07 -12.12 32.14
CA ASN A 199 9.70 -11.72 30.86
C ASN A 199 8.76 -12.05 29.67
N GLU A 200 7.46 -12.20 29.93
CA GLU A 200 6.50 -12.45 28.86
C GLU A 200 6.21 -11.18 28.06
N ILE A 201 6.03 -11.40 26.76
CA ILE A 201 5.64 -10.40 25.79
C ILE A 201 4.16 -10.60 25.48
N LYS A 202 3.37 -9.54 25.61
CA LYS A 202 1.95 -9.54 25.23
C LYS A 202 1.68 -8.51 24.14
N ASN A 203 0.89 -8.90 23.15
CA ASN A 203 0.60 -8.05 22.00
C ASN A 203 -0.82 -7.51 22.09
N PHE A 204 -0.95 -6.22 21.88
CA PHE A 204 -2.20 -5.51 21.69
C PHE A 204 -2.14 -4.80 20.35
N GLN A 205 -3.20 -4.85 19.57
CA GLN A 205 -3.21 -4.19 18.26
C GLN A 205 -4.40 -3.25 18.17
N LEU A 206 -4.19 -2.07 17.61
CA LEU A 206 -5.26 -1.16 17.24
C LEU A 206 -5.38 -1.11 15.73
N GLN A 207 -6.61 -1.26 15.26
CA GLN A 207 -6.95 -1.08 13.87
C GLN A 207 -7.72 0.22 13.70
N TYR A 208 -7.31 1.06 12.77
CA TYR A 208 -7.89 2.38 12.53
C TYR A 208 -7.78 2.81 11.07
N PHE A 209 -8.50 3.85 10.69
CA PHE A 209 -8.36 4.49 9.39
C PHE A 209 -8.01 5.98 9.52
N ASP A 210 -7.41 6.51 8.47
CA ASP A 210 -6.99 7.92 8.34
C ASP A 210 -8.01 8.78 7.58
N CYS A 211 -7.63 10.03 7.31
CA CYS A 211 -8.42 10.96 6.51
C CYS A 211 -8.64 10.55 5.04
N PHE A 212 -7.84 9.61 4.51
CA PHE A 212 -7.97 9.07 3.16
C PHE A 212 -8.71 7.71 3.14
N MET A 213 -9.26 7.26 4.28
CA MET A 213 -9.87 5.94 4.45
C MET A 213 -8.89 4.78 4.22
N THR A 214 -7.59 5.05 4.36
CA THR A 214 -6.55 4.02 4.39
C THR A 214 -6.56 3.36 5.75
N GLU A 215 -6.56 2.03 5.77
CA GLU A 215 -6.65 1.26 7.01
C GLU A 215 -5.29 0.79 7.47
N TYR A 216 -5.03 1.02 8.75
CA TYR A 216 -3.79 0.67 9.42
C TYR A 216 -4.05 -0.29 10.57
N ILE A 217 -3.07 -1.15 10.83
CA ILE A 217 -2.94 -1.89 12.07
C ILE A 217 -1.64 -1.49 12.73
N GLN A 218 -1.70 -1.18 14.02
CA GLN A 218 -0.52 -0.82 14.81
C GLN A 218 -0.41 -1.76 16.00
N ASN A 219 0.78 -2.34 16.16
CA ASN A 219 1.08 -3.29 17.22
C ASN A 219 1.71 -2.56 18.40
N PHE A 220 1.29 -2.97 19.59
CA PHE A 220 1.80 -2.52 20.86
C PHE A 220 2.23 -3.75 21.66
N THR A 221 3.49 -3.71 22.08
CA THR A 221 4.17 -4.83 22.71
C THR A 221 4.38 -4.49 24.17
N PHE A 222 3.72 -5.23 25.04
CA PHE A 222 3.80 -5.09 26.49
C PHE A 222 4.89 -6.02 27.01
N ASN A 223 5.97 -5.43 27.51
CA ASN A 223 7.11 -6.12 28.07
C ASN A 223 7.08 -5.98 29.60
N ILE A 224 6.94 -7.10 30.31
CA ILE A 224 6.95 -7.14 31.78
C ILE A 224 8.36 -7.55 32.23
N LYS A 225 9.13 -6.63 32.82
CA LYS A 225 10.50 -6.89 33.28
C LYS A 225 10.61 -6.87 34.81
N ASN A 226 11.09 -7.97 35.38
CA ASN A 226 11.47 -8.18 36.78
C ASN A 226 10.38 -7.95 37.85
N GLN A 227 10.58 -8.50 39.05
CA GLN A 227 9.71 -8.48 40.24
C GLN A 227 9.23 -7.10 40.74
N LYS A 228 9.59 -6.00 40.06
CA LYS A 228 9.21 -4.62 40.39
C LYS A 228 8.57 -3.96 39.19
N GLU A 229 7.36 -4.41 38.80
CA GLU A 229 6.30 -3.63 38.11
C GLU A 229 6.70 -2.66 36.97
N LYS A 230 7.88 -2.82 36.37
CA LYS A 230 8.34 -1.99 35.27
C LYS A 230 7.80 -2.59 34.00
N LEU A 231 6.56 -2.23 33.71
CA LEU A 231 5.90 -2.50 32.46
C LEU A 231 6.32 -1.43 31.45
N SER A 232 6.97 -1.85 30.37
CA SER A 232 7.28 -0.99 29.23
C SER A 232 6.39 -1.37 28.05
N ILE A 233 5.77 -0.36 27.43
CA ILE A 233 5.01 -0.53 26.20
C ILE A 233 5.90 -0.06 25.05
N GLU A 234 6.18 -0.94 24.12
CA GLU A 234 6.83 -0.64 22.85
C GLU A 234 5.77 -0.52 21.76
N CYS A 235 5.96 0.41 20.84
CA CYS A 235 4.99 0.73 19.80
C CYS A 235 5.67 0.60 18.44
N ASP A 236 5.09 -0.22 17.56
CA ASP A 236 5.54 -0.37 16.19
C ASP A 236 4.96 0.72 15.29
N TYR A 237 5.57 0.90 14.12
CA TYR A 237 5.00 1.77 13.09
C TYR A 237 3.68 1.21 12.55
N PRO A 238 2.69 2.07 12.20
CA PRO A 238 1.43 1.62 11.64
C PRO A 238 1.63 0.96 10.27
N ILE A 239 1.07 -0.22 10.09
CA ILE A 239 1.19 -1.00 8.86
C ILE A 239 -0.15 -0.97 8.12
N GLU A 240 -0.10 -0.62 6.84
CA GLU A 240 -1.27 -0.66 5.94
C GLU A 240 -1.76 -2.11 5.78
N ILE A 241 -3.05 -2.35 6.01
CA ILE A 241 -3.61 -3.72 6.05
C ILE A 241 -3.52 -4.42 4.69
N ASP A 242 -3.68 -3.68 3.61
CA ASP A 242 -3.51 -4.18 2.24
C ASP A 242 -2.09 -4.72 1.97
N ARG A 243 -1.10 -4.33 2.77
CA ARG A 243 0.27 -4.89 2.70
C ARG A 243 0.44 -6.13 3.57
N VAL A 244 -0.29 -6.25 4.68
CA VAL A 244 -0.23 -7.41 5.59
C VAL A 244 -0.88 -8.66 4.95
N LEU A 245 -1.88 -8.46 4.09
CA LEU A 245 -2.63 -9.54 3.44
C LEU A 245 -2.05 -10.00 2.09
N LYS A 246 -0.91 -9.42 1.65
CA LYS A 246 -0.19 -9.84 0.43
C LYS A 246 1.00 -10.72 0.77
#